data_AF-A0A920LNF2-F1
#
_entry.id   AF-A0A920LNF2-F1
#
_cell.length_a   1.000
_cell.length_b   1.000
_cell.length_c   1.000
_cell.angle_alpha   90.00
_cell.angle_beta   90.00
_cell.angle_gamma   90.00
#
_symmetry.space_group_name_H-M   'P 1'
#
loop_
_entity.id
_entity.type
_entity.pdbx_description
1 polymer ?
#
loop_
_entity_poly.entity_id
_entity_poly.type
_entity_poly.pdbx_seq_one_letter_code
_entity_poly.pdbx_strand_id
1 'polypeptide(L)'
;MVDGLNDHRIDDIGDFFTEGFRWMGNAGCGTKTGLKEFQDNWQRPFQAAFRQGLYRRGPALYGRVGGRLRRQEAVHSGTFMGIEPTGKTVEIRYMDFWKVVDGKIVDNWVMVDFPHVMAQLGVDAFNGEGWEAYDQGERQAPRPASEMNWRD
;
A
#
# COMPACT_ATOMS: atom_id res chain seq x y z
N MET A 1 17.52 10.02 -9.88
CA MET A 1 16.04 9.96 -9.87
C MET A 1 15.54 8.82 -8.99
N VAL A 2 15.89 7.57 -9.30
CA VAL A 2 15.51 6.39 -8.48
C VAL A 2 16.11 6.42 -7.07
N ASP A 3 17.31 7.00 -6.90
CA ASP A 3 17.92 7.16 -5.56
C ASP A 3 17.31 8.30 -4.74
N GLY A 4 16.73 9.32 -5.37
CA GLY A 4 16.09 10.45 -4.68
C GLY A 4 14.75 10.10 -4.02
N LEU A 5 14.02 9.12 -4.58
CA LEU A 5 12.79 8.57 -4.01
C LEU A 5 13.06 7.58 -2.85
N ASN A 6 14.32 7.18 -2.65
CA ASN A 6 14.71 6.16 -1.68
C ASN A 6 15.19 6.73 -0.34
N ASP A 7 15.50 8.03 -0.29
CA ASP A 7 15.84 8.76 0.93
C ASP A 7 14.64 9.61 1.33
N HIS A 8 14.14 9.40 2.53
CA HIS A 8 12.96 10.06 3.11
C HIS A 8 13.17 11.57 3.38
N ARG A 9 13.72 12.33 2.42
CA ARG A 9 13.85 13.79 2.48
C ARG A 9 12.52 14.39 2.07
N ILE A 10 11.72 14.73 3.07
CA ILE A 10 10.36 15.30 2.93
C ILE A 10 10.38 16.62 2.15
N ASP A 11 11.52 17.33 2.13
CA ASP A 11 11.64 18.66 1.53
C ASP A 11 12.00 18.65 0.03
N ASP A 12 12.63 17.57 -0.48
CA ASP A 12 13.14 17.49 -1.87
C ASP A 12 12.24 16.67 -2.80
N ILE A 13 11.12 16.13 -2.29
CA ILE A 13 10.25 15.25 -3.07
C ILE A 13 9.56 16.01 -4.23
N GLY A 14 9.30 17.32 -4.07
CA GLY A 14 8.60 18.13 -5.08
C GLY A 14 9.26 18.15 -6.46
N ASP A 15 10.58 18.03 -6.53
CA ASP A 15 11.33 18.08 -7.80
C ASP A 15 11.09 16.86 -8.69
N PHE A 16 10.69 15.73 -8.08
CA PHE A 16 10.46 14.47 -8.78
C PHE A 16 9.02 14.31 -9.26
N PHE A 17 8.10 15.21 -8.90
CA PHE A 17 6.67 15.08 -9.16
C PHE A 17 6.19 16.23 -10.04
N THR A 18 5.18 15.95 -10.85
CA THR A 18 4.45 17.02 -11.55
C THR A 18 3.42 17.66 -10.63
N GLU A 19 3.03 18.90 -10.92
CA GLU A 19 1.94 19.57 -10.20
C GLU A 19 0.63 18.78 -10.28
N GLY A 20 0.36 18.18 -11.44
CA GLY A 20 -0.79 17.30 -11.70
C GLY A 20 -0.58 15.83 -11.27
N PHE A 21 0.37 15.56 -10.38
CA PHE A 21 0.62 14.21 -9.86
C PHE A 21 -0.64 13.56 -9.29
N ARG A 22 -0.89 12.30 -9.63
CA ARG A 22 -2.00 11.52 -9.04
C ARG A 22 -1.48 10.36 -8.22
N TRP A 23 -1.99 10.24 -7.01
CA TRP A 23 -1.80 9.07 -6.16
C TRP A 23 -3.09 8.25 -6.12
N MET A 24 -3.00 6.98 -6.51
CA MET A 24 -4.14 6.08 -6.69
C MET A 24 -3.95 4.85 -5.80
N GLY A 25 -4.44 4.96 -4.56
CA GLY A 25 -4.44 3.86 -3.59
C GLY A 25 -5.60 2.89 -3.79
N ASN A 26 -5.49 1.71 -3.18
CA ASN A 26 -6.60 0.77 -3.04
C ASN A 26 -7.75 1.33 -2.17
N ALA A 27 -8.88 0.61 -2.14
CA ALA A 27 -9.98 0.91 -1.24
C ALA A 27 -9.50 1.04 0.22
N GLY A 28 -10.00 2.04 0.94
CA GLY A 28 -9.51 2.46 2.26
C GLY A 28 -8.46 3.57 2.19
N CYS A 29 -7.59 3.59 1.18
CA CYS A 29 -6.62 4.67 0.98
C CYS A 29 -7.21 5.88 0.23
N GLY A 30 -8.13 5.60 -0.69
CA GLY A 30 -8.66 6.57 -1.65
C GLY A 30 -7.62 7.07 -2.67
N THR A 31 -7.96 8.15 -3.37
CA THR A 31 -7.10 8.80 -4.37
C THR A 31 -6.72 10.21 -3.91
N LYS A 32 -5.66 10.79 -4.48
CA LYS A 32 -5.15 12.15 -4.15
C LYS A 32 -4.65 12.83 -5.42
N THR A 33 -4.90 14.13 -5.54
CA THR A 33 -4.43 14.97 -6.64
C THR A 33 -3.44 16.01 -6.11
N GLY A 34 -2.23 16.00 -6.65
CA GLY A 34 -1.13 16.86 -6.24
C GLY A 34 -0.45 16.41 -4.94
N LEU A 35 0.74 16.96 -4.72
CA LEU A 35 1.57 16.62 -3.57
C LEU A 35 0.93 17.03 -2.23
N LYS A 36 0.21 18.16 -2.21
CA LYS A 36 -0.43 18.67 -0.99
C LYS A 36 -1.49 17.70 -0.46
N GLU A 37 -2.40 17.24 -1.32
CA GLU A 37 -3.43 16.28 -0.89
C GLU A 37 -2.81 14.95 -0.46
N PHE A 38 -1.77 14.50 -1.15
CA PHE A 38 -1.03 13.30 -0.76
C PHE A 38 -0.37 13.44 0.62
N GLN A 39 0.27 14.58 0.89
CA GLN A 39 0.87 14.85 2.21
C GLN A 39 -0.20 14.89 3.31
N ASP A 40 -1.25 15.68 3.11
CA ASP A 40 -2.25 15.96 4.13
C ASP A 40 -3.17 14.77 4.41
N ASN A 41 -3.55 14.01 3.37
CA ASN A 41 -4.57 12.97 3.48
C ASN A 41 -4.03 11.54 3.34
N TRP A 42 -2.72 11.36 3.19
CA TRP A 42 -2.07 10.05 3.22
C TRP A 42 -0.86 10.02 4.15
N GLN A 43 0.16 10.84 3.89
CA GLN A 43 1.41 10.77 4.65
C GLN A 43 1.22 11.12 6.13
N ARG A 44 0.58 12.25 6.45
CA ARG A 44 0.34 12.66 7.84
C ARG A 44 -0.57 11.69 8.60
N PRO A 45 -1.73 11.25 8.07
CA PRO A 45 -2.55 10.24 8.76
C PRO A 45 -1.83 8.92 8.98
N PHE A 46 -1.08 8.44 7.99
CA PHE A 46 -0.30 7.20 8.13
C PHE A 46 0.76 7.33 9.23
N GLN A 47 1.50 8.45 9.28
CA GLN A 47 2.47 8.72 10.34
C GLN A 47 1.83 8.88 11.72
N ALA A 48 0.61 9.41 11.80
CA ALA A 48 -0.14 9.52 13.04
C ALA A 48 -0.59 8.14 13.57
N ALA A 49 -1.05 7.26 12.68
CA ALA A 49 -1.44 5.89 13.01
C ALA A 49 -0.24 5.00 13.36
N PHE A 50 0.88 5.18 12.66
CA PHE A 50 2.04 4.31 12.76
C PHE A 50 3.33 5.09 13.00
N ARG A 51 3.87 5.00 14.22
CA ARG A 51 5.22 5.48 14.52
C ARG A 51 6.24 4.57 13.82
N GLN A 52 7.05 5.18 12.97
CA GLN A 52 7.97 4.44 12.11
C GLN A 52 8.92 3.52 12.90
N GLY A 53 9.02 2.27 12.43
CA GLY A 53 10.04 1.30 12.82
C GLY A 53 10.99 0.98 11.67
N LEU A 54 11.53 -0.23 11.65
CA LEU A 54 12.52 -0.68 10.66
C LEU A 54 11.92 -0.84 9.26
N TYR A 55 12.58 -0.27 8.26
CA TYR A 55 12.20 -0.36 6.86
C TYR A 55 12.98 -1.46 6.13
N ARG A 56 12.29 -2.41 5.47
CA ARG A 56 12.93 -3.50 4.72
C ARG A 56 12.57 -3.46 3.23
N ARG A 57 13.59 -3.33 2.39
CA ARG A 57 13.41 -3.23 0.93
C ARG A 57 13.18 -4.62 0.33
N GLY A 58 12.14 -4.76 -0.50
CA GLY A 58 11.88 -5.94 -1.32
C GLY A 58 12.39 -5.78 -2.76
N PRO A 59 12.15 -6.80 -3.62
CA PRO A 59 12.54 -6.80 -5.02
C PRO A 59 11.89 -5.66 -5.81
N ALA A 60 12.59 -5.21 -6.86
CA ALA A 60 12.15 -4.12 -7.73
C ALA A 60 12.15 -4.56 -9.19
N LEU A 61 11.13 -4.12 -9.91
CA LEU A 61 10.97 -4.34 -11.35
C LEU A 61 11.13 -2.99 -12.06
N TYR A 62 11.91 -2.98 -13.13
CA TYR A 62 12.20 -1.76 -13.89
C TYR A 62 11.86 -1.95 -15.37
N GLY A 63 11.18 -0.96 -15.95
CA GLY A 63 10.73 -0.92 -17.34
C GLY A 63 10.08 0.44 -17.64
N ARG A 64 9.24 0.54 -18.68
CA ARG A 64 8.47 1.78 -18.99
C ARG A 64 7.54 2.20 -17.85
N VAL A 65 7.18 1.25 -16.99
CA VAL A 65 6.58 1.44 -15.68
C VAL A 65 7.57 0.83 -14.67
N GLY A 66 7.93 1.59 -13.64
CA GLY A 66 8.68 1.06 -12.50
C GLY A 66 7.69 0.47 -11.50
N GLY A 67 8.01 -0.68 -10.92
CA GLY A 67 7.19 -1.31 -9.89
C GLY A 67 8.06 -1.84 -8.75
N ARG A 68 7.57 -1.80 -7.52
CA ARG A 68 8.33 -2.35 -6.40
C ARG A 68 7.46 -2.95 -5.32
N LEU A 69 7.98 -4.02 -4.72
CA LEU A 69 7.44 -4.58 -3.49
C LEU A 69 8.23 -4.04 -2.28
N ARG A 70 7.51 -3.62 -1.24
CA ARG A 70 8.08 -3.06 -0.02
C ARG A 70 7.44 -3.71 1.21
N ARG A 71 8.22 -3.76 2.29
CA ARG A 71 7.80 -4.22 3.60
C ARG A 71 8.34 -3.26 4.65
N GLN A 72 7.47 -2.80 5.54
CA GLN A 72 7.88 -1.93 6.65
C GLN A 72 7.35 -2.48 7.96
N GLU A 73 8.18 -2.41 9.01
CA GLU A 73 7.72 -2.60 10.38
C GLU A 73 7.40 -1.23 10.99
N ALA A 74 6.25 -1.13 11.64
CA ALA A 74 5.87 0.10 12.35
C ALA A 74 5.08 -0.22 13.61
N VAL A 75 5.15 0.67 14.61
CA VAL A 75 4.39 0.53 15.85
C VAL A 75 3.04 1.19 15.66
N HIS A 76 1.95 0.44 15.88
CA HIS A 76 0.59 0.98 15.88
C HIS A 76 0.35 1.85 17.10
N SER A 77 0.57 3.16 16.93
CA SER A 77 0.65 4.16 17.99
C SER A 77 -0.49 5.18 17.98
N GLY A 78 -1.30 5.22 16.92
CA GLY A 78 -2.52 6.02 16.84
C GLY A 78 -3.63 5.23 16.18
N THR A 79 -4.85 5.78 16.16
CA THR A 79 -6.01 5.10 15.58
C THR A 79 -5.82 4.82 14.09
N PHE A 80 -6.08 3.59 13.68
CA PHE A 80 -6.01 3.16 12.28
C PHE A 80 -7.32 2.49 11.85
N MET A 81 -8.03 3.05 10.87
CA MET A 81 -9.30 2.49 10.36
C MET A 81 -10.34 2.18 11.45
N GLY A 82 -10.42 3.04 12.48
CA GLY A 82 -11.30 2.84 13.63
C GLY A 82 -10.77 1.86 14.68
N ILE A 83 -9.57 1.32 14.52
CA ILE A 83 -8.89 0.47 15.50
C ILE A 83 -8.06 1.36 16.41
N GLU A 84 -8.33 1.30 17.72
CA GLU A 84 -7.58 2.03 18.75
C GLU A 84 -6.11 1.55 18.84
N PRO A 85 -5.16 2.44 19.22
CA PRO A 85 -3.74 2.11 19.23
C PRO A 85 -3.44 0.92 20.16
N THR A 86 -2.79 -0.10 19.62
CA THR A 86 -2.52 -1.35 20.34
C THR A 86 -1.08 -1.42 20.88
N GLY A 87 -0.19 -0.53 20.43
CA GLY A 87 1.24 -0.58 20.73
C GLY A 87 2.00 -1.75 20.10
N LYS A 88 1.33 -2.60 19.31
CA LYS A 88 1.95 -3.72 18.61
C LYS A 88 2.83 -3.21 17.46
N THR A 89 3.95 -3.88 17.23
CA THR A 89 4.67 -3.78 15.97
C THR A 89 3.94 -4.60 14.91
N VAL A 90 3.61 -3.98 13.78
CA VAL A 90 2.98 -4.64 12.63
C VAL A 90 3.88 -4.60 11.42
N GLU A 91 3.74 -5.61 10.57
CA GLU A 91 4.28 -5.63 9.23
C GLU A 91 3.28 -5.03 8.24
N ILE A 92 3.74 -4.03 7.49
CA ILE A 92 2.99 -3.36 6.43
C ILE A 92 3.60 -3.74 5.09
N ARG A 93 2.85 -4.47 4.29
CA ARG A 93 3.21 -4.87 2.92
C ARG A 93 2.57 -3.92 1.93
N TYR A 94 3.32 -3.46 0.96
CA TYR A 94 2.77 -2.62 -0.09
C TYR A 94 3.55 -2.73 -1.39
N MET A 95 2.88 -2.39 -2.48
CA MET A 95 3.47 -2.24 -3.80
C MET A 95 3.11 -0.89 -4.38
N ASP A 96 4.05 -0.33 -5.12
CA ASP A 96 3.90 0.93 -5.82
C ASP A 96 4.38 0.79 -7.27
N PHE A 97 3.60 1.37 -8.18
CA PHE A 97 3.93 1.53 -9.59
C PHE A 97 3.95 3.01 -9.92
N TRP A 98 4.96 3.43 -10.68
CA TRP A 98 5.10 4.83 -11.09
C TRP A 98 5.11 4.95 -12.61
N LYS A 99 4.38 5.94 -13.10
CA LYS A 99 4.54 6.46 -14.46
C LYS A 99 5.41 7.69 -14.42
N VAL A 100 6.50 7.65 -15.19
CA VAL A 100 7.44 8.76 -15.34
C VAL A 100 7.31 9.32 -16.75
N VAL A 101 7.16 10.64 -16.85
CA VAL A 101 7.13 11.40 -18.11
C VAL A 101 8.12 12.54 -17.97
N ASP A 102 9.03 12.70 -18.93
CA ASP A 102 10.07 13.74 -18.94
C ASP A 102 10.86 13.85 -17.62
N GLY A 103 11.11 12.68 -17.02
CA GLY A 103 11.84 12.60 -15.75
C GLY A 103 11.05 12.99 -14.50
N LYS A 104 9.72 13.17 -14.60
CA LYS A 104 8.86 13.44 -13.45
C LYS A 104 7.78 12.38 -13.29
N ILE A 105 7.44 12.06 -12.05
CA ILE A 105 6.30 11.19 -11.71
C ILE A 105 5.02 11.96 -11.99
N VAL A 106 4.19 11.39 -12.86
CA VAL A 106 2.84 11.89 -13.16
C VAL A 106 1.78 11.07 -12.45
N ASP A 107 2.01 9.76 -12.27
CA ASP A 107 1.07 8.85 -11.64
C ASP A 107 1.80 7.89 -10.70
N ASN A 108 1.18 7.59 -9.56
CA ASN A 108 1.58 6.51 -8.66
C ASN A 108 0.37 5.66 -8.28
N TRP A 109 0.37 4.40 -8.70
CA TRP A 109 -0.60 3.39 -8.26
C TRP A 109 -0.03 2.63 -7.08
N VAL A 110 -0.79 2.53 -5.99
CA VAL A 110 -0.33 1.91 -4.75
C VAL A 110 -1.37 0.92 -4.25
N MET A 111 -0.90 -0.25 -3.84
CA MET A 111 -1.69 -1.19 -3.06
C MET A 111 -0.99 -1.39 -1.72
N VAL A 112 -1.69 -1.05 -0.64
CA VAL A 112 -1.29 -1.36 0.73
C VAL A 112 -2.20 -2.45 1.26
N ASP A 113 -1.59 -3.48 1.84
CA ASP A 113 -2.29 -4.63 2.38
C ASP A 113 -2.91 -4.32 3.75
N PHE A 114 -3.94 -3.48 3.75
CA PHE A 114 -4.70 -3.12 4.94
C PHE A 114 -5.36 -4.32 5.62
N PRO A 115 -5.96 -5.29 4.91
CA PRO A 115 -6.49 -6.49 5.55
C PRO A 115 -5.44 -7.21 6.41
N HIS A 116 -4.21 -7.38 5.90
CA HIS A 116 -3.13 -7.98 6.68
C HIS A 116 -2.73 -7.15 7.92
N VAL A 117 -2.73 -5.82 7.81
CA VAL A 117 -2.46 -4.94 8.96
C VAL A 117 -3.59 -5.06 10.00
N MET A 118 -4.84 -5.00 9.58
CA MET A 118 -6.01 -5.12 10.45
C MET A 118 -6.02 -6.48 11.17
N ALA A 119 -5.69 -7.57 10.47
CA ALA A 119 -5.62 -8.91 11.05
C ALA A 119 -4.57 -9.00 12.18
N GLN A 120 -3.38 -8.42 12.01
CA GLN A 120 -2.36 -8.35 13.06
C GLN A 120 -2.83 -7.54 14.29
N LEU A 121 -3.72 -6.59 14.06
CA LEU A 121 -4.36 -5.76 15.09
C LEU A 121 -5.60 -6.41 15.71
N GLY A 122 -6.01 -7.59 15.23
CA GLY A 122 -7.14 -8.37 15.77
C GLY A 122 -8.48 -8.04 15.14
N VAL A 123 -8.51 -7.39 13.98
CA VAL A 123 -9.73 -7.10 13.22
C VAL A 123 -9.68 -7.80 11.87
N ASP A 124 -10.71 -8.59 11.56
CA ASP A 124 -10.84 -9.23 10.27
C ASP A 124 -11.65 -8.36 9.30
N ALA A 125 -10.99 -7.88 8.24
CA ALA A 125 -11.61 -7.06 7.21
C ALA A 125 -12.64 -7.83 6.36
N PHE A 126 -12.60 -9.17 6.36
CA PHE A 126 -13.48 -10.03 5.58
C PHE A 126 -14.57 -10.69 6.42
N ASN A 127 -14.65 -10.41 7.72
CA ASN A 127 -15.71 -10.91 8.62
C ASN A 127 -15.88 -12.45 8.57
N GLY A 128 -14.77 -13.18 8.61
CA GLY A 128 -14.71 -14.64 8.56
C GLY A 128 -14.81 -15.24 7.15
N GLU A 129 -14.94 -14.41 6.12
CA GLU A 129 -15.11 -14.84 4.72
C GLU A 129 -13.81 -14.76 3.89
N GLY A 130 -12.66 -14.65 4.58
CA GLY A 130 -11.34 -14.74 3.96
C GLY A 130 -11.12 -16.09 3.27
N TRP A 131 -10.48 -16.06 2.09
CA TRP A 131 -10.27 -17.27 1.28
C TRP A 131 -9.12 -18.15 1.79
N GLU A 132 -8.35 -17.66 2.75
CA GLU A 132 -7.38 -18.45 3.51
C GLU A 132 -8.04 -19.67 4.18
N ALA A 133 -9.35 -19.60 4.49
CA ALA A 133 -10.12 -20.72 5.01
C ALA A 133 -10.16 -21.92 4.02
N TYR A 134 -10.09 -21.66 2.71
CA TYR A 134 -9.96 -22.71 1.71
C TYR A 134 -8.56 -23.32 1.69
N ASP A 135 -7.53 -22.48 1.79
CA ASP A 135 -6.13 -22.91 1.80
C ASP A 135 -5.79 -23.74 3.05
N GLN A 136 -6.44 -23.43 4.18
CA GLN A 136 -6.28 -24.13 5.46
C GLN A 136 -7.16 -25.37 5.59
N GLY A 137 -8.05 -25.63 4.62
CA GLY A 137 -8.96 -26.78 4.63
C GLY A 137 -10.16 -26.63 5.59
N GLU A 138 -10.42 -25.44 6.12
CA GLU A 138 -11.55 -25.14 6.99
C GLU A 138 -12.88 -25.08 6.20
N ARG A 139 -12.80 -24.68 4.93
CA ARG A 139 -13.93 -24.61 4.00
C ARG A 139 -13.54 -25.21 2.65
N GLN A 140 -14.55 -25.62 1.87
CA GLN A 140 -14.33 -26.11 0.50
C GLN A 140 -14.40 -24.95 -0.50
N ALA A 141 -13.35 -24.78 -1.32
CA ALA A 141 -13.36 -23.79 -2.40
C ALA A 141 -14.44 -24.12 -3.45
N PRO A 142 -15.28 -23.15 -3.87
CA PRO A 142 -16.28 -23.39 -4.89
C PRO A 142 -15.64 -23.70 -6.24
N ARG A 143 -16.28 -24.57 -7.03
CA ARG A 143 -15.89 -24.88 -8.41
C ARG A 143 -16.85 -24.18 -9.38
N PRO A 144 -16.36 -23.56 -10.48
CA PRO A 144 -17.24 -23.07 -11.54
C PRO A 144 -18.12 -24.19 -12.11
N ALA A 145 -19.35 -23.86 -12.47
CA ALA A 145 -20.30 -24.84 -13.05
C ALA A 145 -19.89 -25.34 -14.44
N SER A 146 -19.05 -24.59 -15.15
CA SER A 146 -18.48 -24.94 -16.44
C SER A 146 -17.04 -24.44 -16.53
N GLU A 147 -16.16 -25.17 -17.22
CA GLU A 147 -14.80 -24.70 -17.49
C GLU A 147 -14.85 -23.46 -18.38
N MET A 148 -14.24 -22.37 -17.92
CA MET A 148 -14.14 -21.13 -18.68
C MET A 148 -12.99 -21.27 -19.69
N ASN A 149 -13.29 -21.15 -20.98
CA ASN A 149 -12.28 -21.16 -22.03
C ASN A 149 -11.63 -19.78 -22.14
N TRP A 150 -10.42 -19.62 -21.59
CA TRP A 150 -9.68 -18.35 -21.51
C TRP A 150 -9.05 -17.90 -22.84
N ARG A 151 -9.57 -18.31 -24.00
CA ARG A 151 -8.93 -18.15 -25.31
C ARG A 151 -9.51 -17.06 -26.22
N ASP A 152 -10.30 -16.13 -25.67
CA ASP A 152 -10.80 -14.97 -26.42
C ASP A 152 -10.05 -13.68 -26.05
#